data_AF-A0A8D8P5G4-F1
#
_entry.id   AF-A0A8D8P5G4-F1
#
_cell.length_a   1.000
_cell.length_b   1.000
_cell.length_c   1.000
_cell.angle_alpha   90.00
_cell.angle_beta   90.00
_cell.angle_gamma   90.00
#
_symmetry.space_group_name_H-M   'P 1'
#
loop_
_entity.id
_entity.type
_entity.pdbx_description
1 polymer ?
#
loop_
_entity_poly.entity_id
_entity_poly.type
_entity_poly.pdbx_seq_one_letter_code
_entity_poly.pdbx_strand_id
1 'polypeptide(L)'
;HSVVYRIITTNIFATFLDPRKKCPVRRFASFYKDFRVILCVKLRHRSSDKLASHNSAMKSAKLQAALAKRREADQIKIQKSAAVERYYDQWSRITSRFDSWNSPQFYRQAEEAQKAREEAEKREVAAQERRERERARLQQEKDDFQQELKEKNRPKPKPIPTELLEGVRSRLNDVEEAKRRMDLEASLYTKWRMGYDRDAVILDSKNTHQAMAKLNWLDRQVEMTLQSEKERKENQEREIRLQEEARKHEEVLLEKSRMREQQIKELRSHQELHMKELKAREQEVNELKMYELRLRTKKEEFEKEAEQLYIYNDRRRDRIVAMHNLRRIKMLLRERSEAVRNDLKHDLQLLQRIAIDNPESNDGINYLRKKFQLQYDLEIDQQMTIENMYESEAKHNLSKWEDKWNEEALVREQQLRCLLEDRIADFEAKLAGCIQRQRDLIDIRETHIRSIEGANNQLKELMT
;
A
#
# COMPACT_ATOMS: atom_id res chain seq x y z
N HIS A 1 20.11 1.15 -8.61
CA HIS A 1 20.35 1.44 -10.03
C HIS A 1 21.85 1.43 -10.30
N SER A 2 22.43 0.31 -10.76
CA SER A 2 22.41 -0.20 -12.16
C SER A 2 23.17 0.76 -13.10
N VAL A 3 24.49 0.67 -13.26
CA VAL A 3 25.29 -0.39 -13.95
C VAL A 3 25.40 -0.14 -15.47
N VAL A 4 26.58 0.38 -15.86
CA VAL A 4 27.46 -0.04 -16.98
C VAL A 4 26.87 -0.18 -18.40
N TYR A 5 27.44 0.53 -19.37
CA TYR A 5 28.31 -0.08 -20.42
C TYR A 5 29.18 0.93 -21.20
N ARG A 6 30.36 0.48 -21.64
CA ARG A 6 31.17 1.05 -22.73
C ARG A 6 30.76 0.38 -24.06
N ILE A 7 31.06 1.00 -25.21
CA ILE A 7 31.61 0.40 -26.47
C ILE A 7 31.65 1.51 -27.55
N ILE A 8 32.84 1.98 -27.97
CA ILE A 8 33.61 1.59 -29.18
C ILE A 8 32.88 1.83 -30.52
N THR A 9 33.47 2.69 -31.37
CA THR A 9 33.41 2.60 -32.84
C THR A 9 34.75 3.06 -33.42
N THR A 10 35.37 2.26 -34.30
CA THR A 10 36.72 2.52 -34.85
C THR A 10 36.81 2.06 -36.32
N ASN A 11 37.27 2.93 -37.24
CA ASN A 11 37.73 2.63 -38.62
C ASN A 11 36.70 1.92 -39.56
N ILE A 12 36.82 1.74 -40.90
CA ILE A 12 37.68 2.18 -42.05
C ILE A 12 36.70 2.35 -43.27
N PHE A 13 36.95 2.91 -44.46
CA PHE A 13 38.12 3.39 -45.25
C PHE A 13 37.96 4.91 -45.57
N ALA A 14 38.57 5.65 -46.51
CA ALA A 14 39.25 5.49 -47.83
C ALA A 14 38.32 5.13 -49.03
N THR A 15 38.50 5.65 -50.26
CA THR A 15 39.75 5.91 -51.02
C THR A 15 39.72 7.09 -52.02
N PHE A 16 40.91 7.64 -52.34
CA PHE A 16 41.39 8.25 -53.61
C PHE A 16 40.51 9.18 -54.48
N LEU A 17 41.04 10.38 -54.81
CA LEU A 17 41.70 10.58 -56.13
C LEU A 17 42.62 11.84 -56.22
N ASP A 18 43.65 11.68 -57.05
CA ASP A 18 44.88 12.46 -57.28
C ASP A 18 44.75 13.95 -57.71
N PRO A 19 45.59 14.88 -57.17
CA PRO A 19 45.66 16.27 -57.61
C PRO A 19 46.93 16.63 -58.43
N ARG A 20 46.93 16.51 -59.77
CA ARG A 20 47.79 17.29 -60.73
C ARG A 20 47.54 16.97 -62.22
N LYS A 21 46.84 17.84 -62.97
CA LYS A 21 47.13 18.14 -64.41
C LYS A 21 46.90 19.63 -64.71
N LYS A 22 47.53 20.15 -65.78
CA LYS A 22 47.65 21.59 -66.07
C LYS A 22 46.68 22.06 -67.18
N CYS A 23 46.49 23.38 -67.20
CA CYS A 23 45.98 24.31 -68.24
C CYS A 23 46.29 23.91 -69.71
N PRO A 24 45.65 24.49 -70.78
CA PRO A 24 45.20 25.90 -70.85
C PRO A 24 43.98 26.27 -71.74
N VAL A 25 43.84 27.60 -71.98
CA VAL A 25 43.24 28.32 -73.15
C VAL A 25 42.03 29.25 -72.88
N ARG A 26 42.40 30.52 -72.57
CA ARG A 26 41.91 31.83 -73.11
C ARG A 26 40.41 32.10 -73.40
N ARG A 27 39.92 33.16 -72.73
CA ARG A 27 39.19 34.36 -73.25
C ARG A 27 37.90 34.18 -74.08
N PHE A 28 36.81 34.79 -73.59
CA PHE A 28 36.12 35.91 -74.26
C PHE A 28 35.35 36.77 -73.23
N ALA A 29 34.87 37.97 -73.62
CA ALA A 29 34.01 38.96 -72.94
C ALA A 29 33.80 38.85 -71.41
N SER A 30 34.10 39.83 -70.53
CA SER A 30 34.12 41.30 -70.64
C SER A 30 32.77 41.98 -70.95
N PHE A 31 31.78 41.82 -70.05
CA PHE A 31 30.77 42.86 -69.73
C PHE A 31 30.23 42.63 -68.29
N TYR A 32 29.57 43.64 -67.70
CA TYR A 32 28.97 43.62 -66.35
C TYR A 32 29.90 43.28 -65.17
N LYS A 33 30.81 44.21 -64.87
CA LYS A 33 31.12 44.55 -63.47
C LYS A 33 30.06 45.52 -62.91
N ASP A 34 30.20 45.87 -61.63
CA ASP A 34 29.57 47.00 -60.93
C ASP A 34 28.21 46.80 -60.22
N PHE A 35 27.57 45.61 -60.29
CA PHE A 35 26.41 45.29 -59.43
C PHE A 35 26.62 44.15 -58.40
N ARG A 36 27.87 43.69 -58.19
CA ARG A 36 28.16 42.49 -57.35
C ARG A 36 28.94 42.73 -56.05
N VAL A 37 29.22 43.97 -55.67
CA VAL A 37 29.97 44.29 -54.44
C VAL A 37 29.07 44.32 -53.19
N ILE A 38 27.88 44.93 -53.28
CA ILE A 38 27.02 45.20 -52.12
C ILE A 38 26.31 43.94 -51.57
N LEU A 39 25.89 43.00 -52.44
CA LEU A 39 25.17 41.80 -52.00
C LEU A 39 26.07 40.71 -51.39
N CYS A 40 27.30 40.55 -51.89
CA CYS A 40 28.23 39.52 -51.40
C CYS A 40 28.65 39.73 -49.94
N VAL A 41 28.82 40.98 -49.50
CA VAL A 41 29.09 41.32 -48.10
C VAL A 41 27.88 40.99 -47.22
N LYS A 42 26.68 41.39 -47.66
CA LYS A 42 25.43 41.24 -46.88
C LYS A 42 24.99 39.77 -46.72
N LEU A 43 25.31 38.90 -47.68
CA LEU A 43 25.11 37.46 -47.59
C LEU A 43 26.19 36.75 -46.76
N ARG A 44 27.48 37.15 -46.85
CA ARG A 44 28.53 36.61 -45.97
C ARG A 44 28.32 36.97 -44.50
N HIS A 45 27.86 38.19 -44.19
CA HIS A 45 27.43 38.51 -42.84
C HIS A 45 26.24 37.64 -42.42
N ARG A 46 25.10 37.63 -43.15
CA ARG A 46 23.94 36.82 -42.76
C ARG A 46 24.22 35.31 -42.56
N SER A 47 25.17 34.70 -43.27
CA SER A 47 25.59 33.32 -42.99
C SER A 47 26.56 33.20 -41.80
N SER A 48 27.50 34.13 -41.66
CA SER A 48 28.39 34.23 -40.49
C SER A 48 27.62 34.49 -39.20
N ASP A 49 26.63 35.37 -39.24
CA ASP A 49 25.78 35.76 -38.11
C ASP A 49 24.87 34.60 -37.67
N LYS A 50 24.34 33.81 -38.60
CA LYS A 50 23.60 32.57 -38.28
C LYS A 50 24.50 31.51 -37.66
N LEU A 51 25.72 31.31 -38.19
CA LEU A 51 26.69 30.38 -37.59
C LEU A 51 27.20 30.86 -36.23
N ALA A 52 27.41 32.16 -36.05
CA ALA A 52 27.77 32.77 -34.77
C ALA A 52 26.63 32.70 -33.77
N SER A 53 25.38 32.93 -34.20
CA SER A 53 24.17 32.78 -33.39
C SER A 53 23.97 31.33 -32.94
N HIS A 54 24.09 30.34 -33.84
CA HIS A 54 24.00 28.93 -33.47
C HIS A 54 25.12 28.51 -32.51
N ASN A 55 26.36 28.96 -32.74
CA ASN A 55 27.46 28.74 -31.79
C ASN A 55 27.26 29.46 -30.45
N SER A 56 26.62 30.63 -30.44
CA SER A 56 26.26 31.37 -29.22
C SER A 56 25.16 30.65 -28.44
N ALA A 57 24.10 30.18 -29.12
CA ALA A 57 23.04 29.36 -28.54
C ALA A 57 23.61 28.04 -27.97
N MET A 58 24.50 27.35 -28.70
CA MET A 58 25.12 26.12 -28.21
C MET A 58 26.09 26.38 -27.04
N LYS A 59 26.78 27.53 -26.99
CA LYS A 59 27.57 27.96 -25.83
C LYS A 59 26.67 28.31 -24.64
N SER A 60 25.54 28.97 -24.87
CA SER A 60 24.53 29.29 -23.85
C SER A 60 23.94 28.02 -23.25
N ALA A 61 23.50 27.06 -24.07
CA ALA A 61 23.01 25.76 -23.62
C ALA A 61 24.07 24.98 -22.82
N LYS A 62 25.34 24.99 -23.27
CA LYS A 62 26.45 24.39 -22.51
C LYS A 62 26.72 25.10 -21.17
N LEU A 63 26.59 26.42 -21.11
CA LEU A 63 26.70 27.20 -19.88
C LEU A 63 25.52 26.92 -18.92
N GLN A 64 24.30 26.87 -19.42
CA GLN A 64 23.10 26.50 -18.65
C GLN A 64 23.21 25.07 -18.10
N ALA A 65 23.67 24.10 -18.91
CA ALA A 65 23.92 22.73 -18.47
C ALA A 65 25.05 22.65 -17.41
N ALA A 66 26.10 23.47 -17.52
CA ALA A 66 27.13 23.56 -16.49
C ALA A 66 26.61 24.17 -15.17
N LEU A 67 25.74 25.19 -15.25
CA LEU A 67 25.08 25.79 -14.09
C LEU A 67 24.06 24.84 -13.45
N ALA A 68 23.34 24.04 -14.24
CA ALA A 68 22.47 22.96 -13.74
C ALA A 68 23.28 21.92 -12.96
N LYS A 69 24.35 21.36 -13.56
CA LYS A 69 25.26 20.41 -12.89
C LYS A 69 25.90 20.98 -11.63
N ARG A 70 26.19 22.27 -11.58
CA ARG A 70 26.65 22.94 -10.36
C ARG A 70 25.56 22.97 -9.28
N ARG A 71 24.33 23.36 -9.63
CA ARG A 71 23.18 23.34 -8.71
C ARG A 71 22.89 21.94 -8.17
N GLU A 72 22.92 20.93 -9.04
CA GLU A 72 22.80 19.50 -8.66
C GLU A 72 23.90 19.09 -7.67
N ALA A 73 25.17 19.41 -7.97
CA ALA A 73 26.30 19.09 -7.10
C ALA A 73 26.22 19.80 -5.74
N ASP A 74 25.78 21.07 -5.72
CA ASP A 74 25.60 21.84 -4.48
C ASP A 74 24.37 21.35 -3.69
N GLN A 75 23.28 20.94 -4.35
CA GLN A 75 22.12 20.28 -3.72
C GLN A 75 22.50 18.92 -3.11
N ILE A 76 23.33 18.13 -3.78
CA ILE A 76 23.86 16.85 -3.25
C ILE A 76 24.74 17.08 -2.01
N LYS A 77 25.50 18.19 -1.94
CA LYS A 77 26.25 18.55 -0.71
C LYS A 77 25.28 18.89 0.43
N ILE A 78 24.26 19.70 0.19
CA ILE A 78 23.24 20.08 1.18
C ILE A 78 22.47 18.86 1.68
N GLN A 79 22.09 17.93 0.80
CA GLN A 79 21.46 16.66 1.19
C GLN A 79 22.37 15.80 2.06
N LYS A 80 23.69 15.79 1.79
CA LYS A 80 24.68 15.06 2.61
C LYS A 80 24.91 15.72 3.96
N SER A 81 25.02 17.06 4.06
CA SER A 81 25.15 17.72 5.36
C SER A 81 23.88 17.53 6.19
N ALA A 82 22.69 17.76 5.61
CA ALA A 82 21.42 17.55 6.28
C ALA A 82 21.19 16.09 6.75
N ALA A 83 21.74 15.10 6.06
CA ALA A 83 21.71 13.71 6.51
C ALA A 83 22.63 13.46 7.73
N VAL A 84 23.80 14.11 7.77
CA VAL A 84 24.75 14.05 8.90
C VAL A 84 24.23 14.84 10.10
N GLU A 85 23.66 16.01 9.88
CA GLU A 85 22.97 16.83 10.89
C GLU A 85 21.84 16.03 11.56
N ARG A 86 20.94 15.42 10.77
CA ARG A 86 19.87 14.55 11.28
C ARG A 86 20.38 13.35 12.08
N TYR A 87 21.51 12.76 11.68
CA TYR A 87 22.15 11.67 12.42
C TYR A 87 22.61 12.16 13.81
N TYR A 88 23.33 13.28 13.88
CA TYR A 88 23.77 13.84 15.16
C TYR A 88 22.62 14.38 16.02
N ASP A 89 21.57 14.97 15.44
CA ASP A 89 20.34 15.36 16.15
C ASP A 89 19.63 14.14 16.76
N GLN A 90 19.53 13.03 16.01
CA GLN A 90 18.93 11.80 16.50
C GLN A 90 19.74 11.22 17.67
N TRP A 91 21.07 11.17 17.56
CA TRP A 91 21.92 10.74 18.66
C TRP A 91 21.88 11.68 19.86
N SER A 92 21.88 13.00 19.66
CA SER A 92 21.75 14.00 20.73
C SER A 92 20.42 13.85 21.49
N ARG A 93 19.32 13.55 20.80
CA ARG A 93 18.03 13.25 21.44
C ARG A 93 18.02 11.92 22.21
N ILE A 94 18.83 10.95 21.80
CA ILE A 94 18.99 9.66 22.51
C ILE A 94 19.89 9.85 23.75
N THR A 95 21.02 10.53 23.64
CA THR A 95 21.91 10.81 24.79
C THR A 95 21.25 11.75 25.79
N SER A 96 20.52 12.77 25.34
CA SER A 96 19.75 13.65 26.23
C SER A 96 18.73 12.90 27.10
N ARG A 97 18.15 11.79 26.60
CA ARG A 97 17.30 10.92 27.43
C ARG A 97 18.12 10.15 28.46
N PHE A 98 19.28 9.62 28.09
CA PHE A 98 20.21 8.97 29.01
C PHE A 98 20.72 9.93 30.10
N ASP A 99 21.05 11.17 29.76
CA ASP A 99 21.40 12.22 30.72
C ASP A 99 20.21 12.57 31.63
N SER A 100 18.97 12.60 31.08
CA SER A 100 17.76 12.82 31.88
C SER A 100 17.49 11.68 32.89
N TRP A 101 17.78 10.43 32.53
CA TRP A 101 17.62 9.26 33.41
C TRP A 101 18.73 9.16 34.47
N ASN A 102 19.93 9.65 34.18
CA ASN A 102 21.01 9.78 35.16
C ASN A 102 20.92 11.08 35.98
N SER A 103 19.98 11.98 35.69
CA SER A 103 19.78 13.21 36.46
C SER A 103 19.23 12.91 37.86
N PRO A 104 19.83 13.45 38.94
CA PRO A 104 19.29 13.34 40.29
C PRO A 104 17.86 13.87 40.47
N GLN A 105 17.34 14.66 39.51
CA GLN A 105 15.95 15.13 39.52
C GLN A 105 14.96 14.01 39.12
N PHE A 106 15.35 13.12 38.20
CA PHE A 106 14.48 12.02 37.76
C PHE A 106 14.21 11.01 38.88
N TYR A 107 15.24 10.66 39.65
CA TYR A 107 15.10 9.80 40.84
C TYR A 107 14.22 10.43 41.93
N ARG A 108 14.29 11.75 42.14
CA ARG A 108 13.38 12.45 43.07
C ARG A 108 11.92 12.39 42.61
N GLN A 109 11.66 12.65 41.33
CA GLN A 109 10.31 12.54 40.77
C GLN A 109 9.76 11.11 40.82
N ALA A 110 10.62 10.10 40.66
CA ALA A 110 10.26 8.69 40.86
C ALA A 110 9.93 8.37 42.33
N GLU A 111 10.72 8.87 43.29
CA GLU A 111 10.43 8.75 44.72
C GLU A 111 9.13 9.47 45.13
N GLU A 112 8.89 10.68 44.62
CA GLU A 112 7.68 11.46 44.87
C GLU A 112 6.44 10.74 44.32
N ALA A 113 6.53 10.16 43.11
CA ALA A 113 5.48 9.34 42.53
C ALA A 113 5.24 8.03 43.30
N GLN A 114 6.31 7.42 43.85
CA GLN A 114 6.21 6.23 44.70
C GLN A 114 5.51 6.56 46.04
N LYS A 115 5.93 7.63 46.72
CA LYS A 115 5.32 8.12 47.96
C LYS A 115 3.83 8.47 47.77
N ALA A 116 3.49 9.11 46.65
CA ALA A 116 2.09 9.42 46.30
C ALA A 116 1.22 8.17 46.11
N ARG A 117 1.78 7.06 45.58
CA ARG A 117 1.09 5.76 45.47
C ARG A 117 0.88 5.12 46.84
N GLU A 118 1.92 5.06 47.67
CA GLU A 118 1.81 4.55 49.03
C GLU A 118 0.80 5.32 49.87
N GLU A 119 0.72 6.64 49.72
CA GLU A 119 -0.31 7.46 50.37
C GLU A 119 -1.72 7.14 49.86
N ALA A 120 -1.89 6.91 48.56
CA ALA A 120 -3.19 6.52 47.99
C ALA A 120 -3.65 5.14 48.52
N GLU A 121 -2.74 4.17 48.56
CA GLU A 121 -2.98 2.83 49.10
C GLU A 121 -3.35 2.88 50.60
N LYS A 122 -2.58 3.63 51.42
CA LYS A 122 -2.89 3.84 52.85
C LYS A 122 -4.25 4.52 53.05
N ARG A 123 -4.65 5.45 52.17
CA ARG A 123 -5.99 6.07 52.19
C ARG A 123 -7.09 5.10 51.80
N GLU A 124 -6.84 4.17 50.87
CA GLU A 124 -7.80 3.13 50.50
C GLU A 124 -8.00 2.11 51.62
N VAL A 125 -6.92 1.56 52.21
CA VAL A 125 -7.02 0.65 53.36
C VAL A 125 -7.80 1.31 54.51
N ALA A 126 -7.48 2.56 54.85
CA ALA A 126 -8.22 3.32 55.85
C ALA A 126 -9.69 3.62 55.45
N ALA A 127 -10.07 3.51 54.18
CA ALA A 127 -11.47 3.57 53.73
C ALA A 127 -12.17 2.20 53.78
N GLN A 128 -11.46 1.12 53.49
CA GLN A 128 -11.95 -0.26 53.62
C GLN A 128 -12.25 -0.59 55.10
N GLU A 129 -11.32 -0.33 56.03
CA GLU A 129 -11.55 -0.51 57.47
C GLU A 129 -12.77 0.24 58.02
N ARG A 130 -13.07 1.43 57.46
CA ARG A 130 -14.25 2.21 57.86
C ARG A 130 -15.54 1.55 57.38
N ARG A 131 -15.58 1.09 56.13
CA ARG A 131 -16.71 0.31 55.58
C ARG A 131 -16.94 -1.00 56.35
N GLU A 132 -15.88 -1.64 56.84
CA GLU A 132 -16.01 -2.85 57.67
C GLU A 132 -16.58 -2.55 59.06
N ARG A 133 -16.11 -1.47 59.70
CA ARG A 133 -16.69 -0.98 60.97
C ARG A 133 -18.15 -0.55 60.83
N GLU A 134 -18.54 0.04 59.70
CA GLU A 134 -19.93 0.37 59.36
C GLU A 134 -20.78 -0.89 59.13
N ARG A 135 -20.27 -1.89 58.40
CA ARG A 135 -20.94 -3.20 58.23
C ARG A 135 -21.16 -3.91 59.56
N ALA A 136 -20.18 -3.88 60.47
CA ALA A 136 -20.29 -4.50 61.79
C ALA A 136 -21.40 -3.85 62.63
N ARG A 137 -21.49 -2.51 62.64
CA ARG A 137 -22.60 -1.79 63.29
C ARG A 137 -23.96 -2.11 62.68
N LEU A 138 -24.07 -2.10 61.35
CA LEU A 138 -25.30 -2.43 60.64
C LEU A 138 -25.75 -3.88 60.86
N GLN A 139 -24.83 -4.80 61.16
CA GLN A 139 -25.18 -6.16 61.56
C GLN A 139 -25.68 -6.20 63.00
N GLN A 140 -25.01 -5.52 63.93
CA GLN A 140 -25.47 -5.41 65.32
C GLN A 140 -26.88 -4.82 65.42
N GLU A 141 -27.17 -3.71 64.73
CA GLU A 141 -28.50 -3.08 64.69
C GLU A 141 -29.60 -4.04 64.18
N LYS A 142 -29.28 -4.94 63.24
CA LYS A 142 -30.23 -5.96 62.76
C LYS A 142 -30.48 -7.06 63.77
N ASP A 143 -29.45 -7.47 64.52
CA ASP A 143 -29.55 -8.54 65.50
C ASP A 143 -30.30 -8.05 66.75
N ASP A 144 -30.05 -6.80 67.17
CA ASP A 144 -30.82 -6.09 68.20
C ASP A 144 -32.30 -5.95 67.78
N PHE A 145 -32.59 -5.47 66.55
CA PHE A 145 -33.96 -5.37 66.02
C PHE A 145 -34.67 -6.74 65.90
N GLN A 146 -33.93 -7.80 65.56
CA GLN A 146 -34.48 -9.16 65.62
C GLN A 146 -34.78 -9.63 67.05
N GLN A 147 -34.02 -9.18 68.05
CA GLN A 147 -34.31 -9.48 69.46
C GLN A 147 -35.57 -8.74 69.92
N GLU A 148 -35.73 -7.45 69.62
CA GLU A 148 -36.97 -6.72 69.88
C GLU A 148 -38.19 -7.41 69.25
N LEU A 149 -38.07 -7.89 68.00
CA LEU A 149 -39.11 -8.66 67.33
C LEU A 149 -39.45 -9.97 68.05
N LYS A 150 -38.46 -10.68 68.62
CA LYS A 150 -38.69 -11.92 69.39
C LYS A 150 -39.38 -11.62 70.72
N GLU A 151 -38.99 -10.55 71.41
CA GLU A 151 -39.60 -10.14 72.69
C GLU A 151 -41.03 -9.61 72.49
N LYS A 152 -41.29 -8.84 71.43
CA LYS A 152 -42.61 -8.30 71.08
C LYS A 152 -43.64 -9.38 70.70
N ASN A 153 -43.18 -10.53 70.21
CA ASN A 153 -44.00 -11.70 69.89
C ASN A 153 -44.19 -12.68 71.06
N ARG A 154 -43.63 -12.40 72.26
CA ARG A 154 -43.75 -13.28 73.42
C ARG A 154 -45.17 -13.22 74.00
N PRO A 155 -45.93 -14.33 74.06
CA PRO A 155 -47.33 -14.30 74.49
C PRO A 155 -47.45 -13.92 75.97
N LYS A 156 -48.24 -12.89 76.27
CA LYS A 156 -48.48 -12.41 77.64
C LYS A 156 -49.38 -13.39 78.40
N PRO A 157 -49.07 -13.72 79.67
CA PRO A 157 -49.93 -14.57 80.49
C PRO A 157 -51.27 -13.89 80.76
N LYS A 158 -52.38 -14.65 80.67
CA LYS A 158 -53.71 -14.16 81.01
C LYS A 158 -53.92 -14.24 82.54
N PRO A 159 -54.58 -13.25 83.17
CA PRO A 159 -54.95 -13.35 84.57
C PRO A 159 -56.00 -14.47 84.76
N ILE A 160 -55.80 -15.30 85.79
CA ILE A 160 -56.72 -16.39 86.16
C ILE A 160 -57.57 -15.90 87.35
N PRO A 161 -58.92 -16.11 87.34
CA PRO A 161 -59.78 -15.65 88.43
C PRO A 161 -59.46 -16.28 89.79
N THR A 162 -59.55 -15.46 90.85
CA THR A 162 -59.09 -15.81 92.21
C THR A 162 -59.87 -16.98 92.84
N GLU A 163 -61.15 -17.14 92.53
CA GLU A 163 -61.99 -18.23 93.04
C GLU A 163 -61.49 -19.61 92.59
N LEU A 164 -60.90 -19.69 91.39
CA LEU A 164 -60.27 -20.91 90.89
C LEU A 164 -58.99 -21.25 91.68
N LEU A 165 -58.31 -20.26 92.26
CA LEU A 165 -57.10 -20.47 93.05
C LEU A 165 -57.38 -21.11 94.42
N GLU A 166 -58.57 -20.95 95.02
CA GLU A 166 -58.89 -21.62 96.28
C GLU A 166 -59.22 -23.11 96.07
N GLY A 167 -60.00 -23.43 95.04
CA GLY A 167 -60.23 -24.82 94.62
C GLY A 167 -58.93 -25.51 94.16
N VAL A 168 -58.05 -24.77 93.47
CA VAL A 168 -56.69 -25.25 93.13
C VAL A 168 -55.79 -25.33 94.36
N ARG A 169 -55.94 -24.47 95.39
CA ARG A 169 -55.17 -24.54 96.64
C ARG A 169 -55.53 -25.78 97.47
N SER A 170 -56.81 -26.15 97.57
CA SER A 170 -57.19 -27.42 98.21
C SER A 170 -56.56 -28.59 97.46
N ARG A 171 -56.76 -28.64 96.13
CA ARG A 171 -56.19 -29.70 95.28
C ARG A 171 -54.66 -29.70 95.27
N LEU A 172 -54.00 -28.55 95.42
CA LEU A 172 -52.55 -28.46 95.61
C LEU A 172 -52.13 -28.99 96.97
N ASN A 173 -52.91 -28.79 98.03
CA ASN A 173 -52.64 -29.37 99.34
C ASN A 173 -52.83 -30.90 99.30
N ASP A 174 -53.87 -31.39 98.63
CA ASP A 174 -54.13 -32.81 98.40
C ASP A 174 -53.03 -33.45 97.52
N VAL A 175 -52.59 -32.75 96.46
CA VAL A 175 -51.48 -33.16 95.59
C VAL A 175 -50.13 -33.01 96.28
N GLU A 176 -49.94 -32.05 97.19
CA GLU A 176 -48.74 -31.96 98.03
C GLU A 176 -48.73 -33.05 99.08
N GLU A 177 -49.85 -33.46 99.65
CA GLU A 177 -49.90 -34.64 100.52
C GLU A 177 -49.68 -35.94 99.75
N ALA A 178 -50.32 -36.10 98.59
CA ALA A 178 -50.08 -37.25 97.70
C ALA A 178 -48.62 -37.27 97.23
N LYS A 179 -48.03 -36.11 96.92
CA LYS A 179 -46.62 -35.97 96.58
C LYS A 179 -45.73 -36.23 97.79
N ARG A 180 -46.03 -35.74 99.00
CA ARG A 180 -45.28 -36.07 100.22
C ARG A 180 -45.35 -37.56 100.52
N ARG A 181 -46.48 -38.24 100.24
CA ARG A 181 -46.60 -39.71 100.31
C ARG A 181 -45.75 -40.38 99.23
N MET A 182 -45.81 -39.94 97.97
CA MET A 182 -44.95 -40.46 96.88
C MET A 182 -43.45 -40.17 97.12
N ASP A 183 -43.08 -39.04 97.70
CA ASP A 183 -41.70 -38.66 98.06
C ASP A 183 -41.23 -39.47 99.29
N LEU A 184 -42.12 -39.78 100.24
CA LEU A 184 -41.85 -40.72 101.34
C LEU A 184 -41.72 -42.16 100.84
N GLU A 185 -42.60 -42.62 99.97
CA GLU A 185 -42.56 -43.93 99.32
C GLU A 185 -41.33 -44.07 98.43
N ALA A 186 -40.98 -43.03 97.66
CA ALA A 186 -39.73 -42.99 96.88
C ALA A 186 -38.50 -42.90 97.77
N SER A 187 -38.56 -42.20 98.93
CA SER A 187 -37.50 -42.21 99.94
C SER A 187 -37.35 -43.60 100.57
N LEU A 188 -38.46 -44.30 100.85
CA LEU A 188 -38.47 -45.67 101.35
C LEU A 188 -37.96 -46.65 100.30
N TYR A 189 -38.38 -46.56 99.04
CA TYR A 189 -37.85 -47.34 97.92
C TYR A 189 -36.36 -47.07 97.71
N THR A 190 -35.90 -45.83 97.82
CA THR A 190 -34.48 -45.48 97.70
C THR A 190 -33.67 -46.01 98.88
N LYS A 191 -34.19 -45.92 100.10
CA LYS A 191 -33.59 -46.52 101.31
C LYS A 191 -33.58 -48.05 101.26
N TRP A 192 -34.62 -48.67 100.73
CA TRP A 192 -34.74 -50.12 100.55
C TRP A 192 -33.74 -50.62 99.49
N ARG A 193 -33.67 -49.94 98.34
CA ARG A 193 -32.70 -50.18 97.26
C ARG A 193 -31.25 -49.84 97.65
N MET A 194 -31.04 -49.05 98.70
CA MET A 194 -29.72 -48.79 99.32
C MET A 194 -29.44 -49.67 100.55
N GLY A 195 -30.45 -50.39 101.06
CA GLY A 195 -30.39 -51.21 102.27
C GLY A 195 -30.28 -52.70 101.97
N TYR A 196 -30.75 -53.15 100.81
CA TYR A 196 -30.43 -54.46 100.27
C TYR A 196 -29.13 -54.38 99.48
N ASP A 197 -28.11 -55.12 99.93
CA ASP A 197 -26.75 -55.21 99.37
C ASP A 197 -26.27 -53.94 98.65
N ARG A 198 -25.90 -52.93 99.46
CA ARG A 198 -25.53 -51.59 99.01
C ARG A 198 -24.40 -51.59 97.99
N ASP A 199 -23.46 -52.53 98.10
CA ASP A 199 -22.33 -52.63 97.17
C ASP A 199 -22.76 -53.21 95.83
N ALA A 200 -23.69 -54.18 95.80
CA ALA A 200 -24.26 -54.70 94.55
C ALA A 200 -24.99 -53.61 93.75
N VAL A 201 -25.81 -52.77 94.39
CA VAL A 201 -26.55 -51.68 93.72
C VAL A 201 -25.64 -50.53 93.29
N ILE A 202 -24.60 -50.22 94.06
CA ILE A 202 -23.55 -49.27 93.66
C ILE A 202 -22.72 -49.84 92.49
N LEU A 203 -22.46 -51.14 92.46
CA LEU A 203 -21.75 -51.80 91.36
C LEU A 203 -22.59 -51.80 90.08
N ASP A 204 -23.87 -52.16 90.15
CA ASP A 204 -24.80 -52.16 89.02
C ASP A 204 -24.99 -50.76 88.41
N SER A 205 -25.19 -49.74 89.24
CA SER A 205 -25.27 -48.34 88.77
C SER A 205 -23.96 -47.84 88.16
N LYS A 206 -22.79 -48.18 88.74
CA LYS A 206 -21.47 -47.89 88.12
C LYS A 206 -21.30 -48.60 86.78
N ASN A 207 -21.73 -49.86 86.66
CA ASN A 207 -21.63 -50.65 85.44
C ASN A 207 -22.58 -50.12 84.35
N THR A 208 -23.80 -49.74 84.73
CA THR A 208 -24.79 -49.08 83.86
C THR A 208 -24.31 -47.71 83.38
N HIS A 209 -23.76 -46.87 84.27
CA HIS A 209 -23.14 -45.60 83.86
C HIS A 209 -21.89 -45.80 82.98
N GLN A 210 -21.08 -46.84 83.21
CA GLN A 210 -20.02 -47.21 82.27
C GLN A 210 -20.57 -47.65 80.91
N ALA A 211 -21.67 -48.42 80.87
CA ALA A 211 -22.29 -48.85 79.63
C ALA A 211 -22.84 -47.65 78.84
N MET A 212 -23.54 -46.71 79.50
CA MET A 212 -23.99 -45.47 78.88
C MET A 212 -22.84 -44.57 78.44
N ALA A 213 -21.74 -44.49 79.20
CA ALA A 213 -20.55 -43.74 78.80
C ALA A 213 -19.84 -44.37 77.58
N LYS A 214 -19.79 -45.71 77.51
CA LYS A 214 -19.28 -46.45 76.34
C LYS A 214 -20.16 -46.26 75.11
N LEU A 215 -21.49 -46.28 75.27
CA LEU A 215 -22.44 -45.99 74.19
C LEU A 215 -22.31 -44.55 73.69
N ASN A 216 -22.36 -43.55 74.58
CA ASN A 216 -22.14 -42.15 74.21
C ASN A 216 -20.77 -41.91 73.55
N TRP A 217 -19.73 -42.65 73.93
CA TRP A 217 -18.42 -42.59 73.27
C TRP A 217 -18.45 -43.22 71.87
N LEU A 218 -19.12 -44.36 71.69
CA LEU A 218 -19.33 -44.99 70.38
C LEU A 218 -20.16 -44.08 69.46
N ASP A 219 -21.28 -43.54 69.94
CA ASP A 219 -22.14 -42.61 69.21
C ASP A 219 -21.37 -41.34 68.82
N ARG A 220 -20.56 -40.78 69.72
CA ARG A 220 -19.68 -39.63 69.42
C ARG A 220 -18.60 -39.98 68.39
N GLN A 221 -18.07 -41.20 68.41
CA GLN A 221 -17.09 -41.66 67.43
C GLN A 221 -17.75 -41.87 66.05
N VAL A 222 -18.96 -42.44 66.01
CA VAL A 222 -19.79 -42.55 64.80
C VAL A 222 -20.11 -41.16 64.25
N GLU A 223 -20.54 -40.22 65.09
CA GLU A 223 -20.83 -38.84 64.72
C GLU A 223 -19.59 -38.16 64.11
N MET A 224 -18.38 -38.32 64.69
CA MET A 224 -17.14 -37.82 64.09
C MET A 224 -16.77 -38.50 62.76
N THR A 225 -17.02 -39.79 62.58
CA THR A 225 -16.81 -40.44 61.27
C THR A 225 -17.82 -39.95 60.22
N LEU A 226 -19.08 -39.71 60.59
CA LEU A 226 -20.11 -39.15 59.71
C LEU A 226 -19.81 -37.70 59.32
N GLN A 227 -19.38 -36.90 60.29
CA GLN A 227 -18.93 -35.52 60.10
C GLN A 227 -17.74 -35.46 59.15
N SER A 228 -16.69 -36.25 59.38
CA SER A 228 -15.50 -36.28 58.52
C SER A 228 -15.75 -36.88 57.13
N GLU A 229 -16.64 -37.87 56.99
CA GLU A 229 -17.12 -38.31 55.67
C GLU A 229 -17.85 -37.20 54.91
N LYS A 230 -18.69 -36.43 55.61
CA LYS A 230 -19.44 -35.32 55.00
C LYS A 230 -18.50 -34.19 54.57
N GLU A 231 -17.59 -33.78 55.44
CA GLU A 231 -16.57 -32.77 55.13
C GLU A 231 -15.65 -33.23 53.98
N ARG A 232 -15.28 -34.51 53.93
CA ARG A 232 -14.57 -35.10 52.79
C ARG A 232 -15.38 -35.03 51.50
N LYS A 233 -16.66 -35.40 51.51
CA LYS A 233 -17.54 -35.32 50.33
C LYS A 233 -17.74 -33.89 49.85
N GLU A 234 -18.00 -32.94 50.77
CA GLU A 234 -18.10 -31.52 50.44
C GLU A 234 -16.79 -30.96 49.87
N ASN A 235 -15.63 -31.34 50.42
CA ASN A 235 -14.33 -30.92 49.88
C ASN A 235 -14.07 -31.52 48.49
N GLN A 236 -14.42 -32.79 48.26
CA GLN A 236 -14.34 -33.42 46.94
C GLN A 236 -15.26 -32.73 45.92
N GLU A 237 -16.49 -32.36 46.30
CA GLU A 237 -17.37 -31.58 45.42
C GLU A 237 -16.81 -30.19 45.10
N ARG A 238 -16.23 -29.49 46.08
CA ARG A 238 -15.59 -28.18 45.86
C ARG A 238 -14.38 -28.31 44.92
N GLU A 239 -13.57 -29.36 45.12
CA GLU A 239 -12.39 -29.64 44.29
C GLU A 239 -12.78 -29.96 42.84
N ILE A 240 -13.81 -30.79 42.62
CA ILE A 240 -14.34 -31.09 41.28
C ILE A 240 -14.86 -29.82 40.59
N ARG A 241 -15.59 -28.95 41.31
CA ARG A 241 -16.09 -27.68 40.75
C ARG A 241 -14.94 -26.75 40.36
N LEU A 242 -13.91 -26.63 41.19
CA LEU A 242 -12.70 -25.84 40.88
C LEU A 242 -11.94 -26.41 39.68
N GLN A 243 -11.84 -27.73 39.54
CA GLN A 243 -11.24 -28.38 38.37
C GLN A 243 -12.07 -28.13 37.10
N GLU A 244 -13.40 -28.18 37.18
CA GLU A 244 -14.28 -27.83 36.06
C GLU A 244 -14.16 -26.35 35.65
N GLU A 245 -14.10 -25.42 36.60
CA GLU A 245 -13.94 -23.99 36.35
C GLU A 245 -12.57 -23.68 35.72
N ALA A 246 -11.50 -24.31 36.21
CA ALA A 246 -10.17 -24.23 35.62
C ALA A 246 -10.17 -24.75 34.17
N ARG A 247 -10.79 -25.91 33.91
CA ARG A 247 -10.86 -26.48 32.55
C ARG A 247 -11.67 -25.61 31.58
N LYS A 248 -12.80 -25.06 32.03
CA LYS A 248 -13.61 -24.10 31.24
C LYS A 248 -12.82 -22.83 30.93
N HIS A 249 -12.01 -22.35 31.87
CA HIS A 249 -11.14 -21.19 31.65
C HIS A 249 -10.01 -21.50 30.66
N GLU A 250 -9.40 -22.69 30.74
CA GLU A 250 -8.39 -23.16 29.79
C GLU A 250 -8.95 -23.32 28.36
N GLU A 251 -10.13 -23.94 28.21
CA GLU A 251 -10.85 -24.04 26.93
C GLU A 251 -11.11 -22.65 26.30
N VAL A 252 -11.51 -21.66 27.10
CA VAL A 252 -11.71 -20.28 26.64
C VAL A 252 -10.41 -19.57 26.26
N LEU A 253 -9.29 -19.86 26.94
CA LEU A 253 -7.97 -19.33 26.57
C LEU A 253 -7.45 -19.97 25.27
N LEU A 254 -7.63 -21.28 25.10
CA LEU A 254 -7.23 -22.02 23.90
C LEU A 254 -7.96 -21.50 22.65
N GLU A 255 -9.29 -21.33 22.71
CA GLU A 255 -10.05 -20.79 21.57
C GLU A 255 -9.69 -19.32 21.28
N LYS A 256 -9.38 -18.52 22.31
CA LYS A 256 -8.82 -17.15 22.12
C LYS A 256 -7.42 -17.13 21.52
N SER A 257 -6.60 -18.17 21.70
CA SER A 257 -5.33 -18.32 20.98
C SER A 257 -5.59 -18.68 19.52
N ARG A 258 -6.39 -19.73 19.31
CA ARG A 258 -6.76 -20.26 18.00
C ARG A 258 -7.38 -19.21 17.07
N MET A 259 -8.28 -18.36 17.58
CA MET A 259 -8.88 -17.27 16.81
C MET A 259 -7.85 -16.20 16.41
N ARG A 260 -6.89 -15.85 17.28
CA ARG A 260 -5.79 -14.93 16.93
C ARG A 260 -4.84 -15.54 15.92
N GLU A 261 -4.51 -16.82 16.04
CA GLU A 261 -3.69 -17.56 15.07
C GLU A 261 -4.35 -17.63 13.68
N GLN A 262 -5.68 -17.82 13.63
CA GLN A 262 -6.45 -17.76 12.38
C GLN A 262 -6.39 -16.36 11.76
N GLN A 263 -6.66 -15.30 12.53
CA GLN A 263 -6.56 -13.91 12.05
C GLN A 263 -5.15 -13.57 11.54
N ILE A 264 -4.10 -13.99 12.25
CA ILE A 264 -2.70 -13.82 11.82
C ILE A 264 -2.43 -14.57 10.50
N LYS A 265 -2.99 -15.78 10.32
CA LYS A 265 -2.86 -16.57 9.09
C LYS A 265 -3.60 -15.92 7.91
N GLU A 266 -4.80 -15.39 8.13
CA GLU A 266 -5.60 -14.69 7.13
C GLU A 266 -4.92 -13.40 6.67
N LEU A 267 -4.44 -12.57 7.61
CA LEU A 267 -3.68 -11.35 7.30
C LEU A 267 -2.40 -11.63 6.51
N ARG A 268 -1.66 -12.70 6.85
CA ARG A 268 -0.48 -13.13 6.08
C ARG A 268 -0.85 -13.59 4.67
N SER A 269 -1.96 -14.31 4.49
CA SER A 269 -2.44 -14.72 3.17
C SER A 269 -2.88 -13.53 2.31
N HIS A 270 -3.56 -12.55 2.91
CA HIS A 270 -3.95 -11.30 2.28
C HIS A 270 -2.73 -10.46 1.85
N GLN A 271 -1.69 -10.37 2.69
CA GLN A 271 -0.41 -9.75 2.33
C GLN A 271 0.29 -10.49 1.19
N GLU A 272 0.30 -11.84 1.18
CA GLU A 272 0.91 -12.63 0.10
C GLU A 272 0.19 -12.39 -1.24
N LEU A 273 -1.13 -12.26 -1.23
CA LEU A 273 -1.93 -11.90 -2.41
C LEU A 273 -1.55 -10.52 -2.94
N HIS A 274 -1.51 -9.48 -2.09
CA HIS A 274 -1.10 -8.15 -2.52
C HIS A 274 0.37 -8.09 -2.97
N MET A 275 1.26 -8.90 -2.40
CA MET A 275 2.65 -9.04 -2.86
C MET A 275 2.78 -9.79 -4.20
N LYS A 276 1.84 -10.67 -4.56
CA LYS A 276 1.75 -11.28 -5.90
C LYS A 276 1.24 -10.27 -6.92
N GLU A 277 0.18 -9.53 -6.60
CA GLU A 277 -0.32 -8.43 -7.43
C GLU A 277 0.76 -7.38 -7.70
N LEU A 278 1.46 -6.89 -6.67
CA LEU A 278 2.54 -5.90 -6.85
C LEU A 278 3.65 -6.36 -7.82
N LYS A 279 3.98 -7.66 -7.83
CA LYS A 279 4.95 -8.24 -8.78
C LYS A 279 4.39 -8.28 -10.20
N ALA A 280 3.11 -8.65 -10.37
CA ALA A 280 2.45 -8.61 -11.67
C ALA A 280 2.37 -7.18 -12.23
N ARG A 281 2.03 -6.17 -11.40
CA ARG A 281 2.03 -4.76 -11.81
C ARG A 281 3.43 -4.24 -12.14
N GLU A 282 4.48 -4.76 -11.49
CA GLU A 282 5.87 -4.42 -11.84
C GLU A 282 6.31 -5.03 -13.19
N GLN A 283 5.83 -6.23 -13.53
CA GLN A 283 5.99 -6.81 -14.86
C GLN A 283 5.25 -5.97 -15.92
N GLU A 284 3.97 -5.66 -15.69
CA GLU A 284 3.14 -4.82 -16.56
C GLU A 284 3.79 -3.45 -16.83
N VAL A 285 4.32 -2.79 -15.80
CA VAL A 285 5.07 -1.52 -15.91
C VAL A 285 6.34 -1.65 -16.77
N ASN A 286 7.03 -2.79 -16.74
CA ASN A 286 8.24 -2.98 -17.54
C ASN A 286 7.93 -3.31 -19.01
N GLU A 287 6.87 -4.08 -19.26
CA GLU A 287 6.34 -4.31 -20.62
C GLU A 287 5.85 -3.00 -21.26
N LEU A 288 5.12 -2.17 -20.50
CA LEU A 288 4.68 -0.85 -20.95
C LEU A 288 5.84 0.08 -21.29
N LYS A 289 6.95 0.09 -20.52
CA LYS A 289 8.15 0.87 -20.88
C LYS A 289 8.78 0.37 -22.19
N MET A 290 8.85 -0.94 -22.39
CA MET A 290 9.40 -1.53 -23.61
C MET A 290 8.48 -1.34 -24.82
N TYR A 291 7.17 -1.18 -24.61
CA TYR A 291 6.22 -0.78 -25.65
C TYR A 291 6.29 0.73 -25.96
N GLU A 292 6.32 1.57 -24.94
CA GLU A 292 6.48 3.03 -25.06
C GLU A 292 7.78 3.40 -25.77
N LEU A 293 8.90 2.75 -25.45
CA LEU A 293 10.18 2.95 -26.14
C LEU A 293 10.07 2.64 -27.64
N ARG A 294 9.45 1.51 -28.01
CA ARG A 294 9.22 1.15 -29.42
C ARG A 294 8.33 2.16 -30.13
N LEU A 295 7.25 2.63 -29.49
CA LEU A 295 6.39 3.68 -30.03
C LEU A 295 7.13 5.00 -30.23
N ARG A 296 7.96 5.44 -29.27
CA ARG A 296 8.79 6.65 -29.38
C ARG A 296 9.76 6.54 -30.56
N THR A 297 10.51 5.44 -30.65
CA THR A 297 11.46 5.23 -31.75
C THR A 297 10.76 5.23 -33.11
N LYS A 298 9.63 4.53 -33.26
CA LYS A 298 8.84 4.53 -34.50
C LYS A 298 8.25 5.90 -34.82
N LYS A 299 7.79 6.67 -33.82
CA LYS A 299 7.35 8.06 -34.03
C LYS A 299 8.48 8.92 -34.59
N GLU A 300 9.67 8.89 -33.97
CA GLU A 300 10.82 9.66 -34.44
C GLU A 300 11.27 9.26 -35.85
N GLU A 301 11.16 7.99 -36.23
CA GLU A 301 11.46 7.51 -37.59
C GLU A 301 10.49 8.12 -38.61
N PHE A 302 9.19 8.16 -38.31
CA PHE A 302 8.18 8.79 -39.16
C PHE A 302 8.32 10.31 -39.23
N GLU A 303 8.69 10.98 -38.12
CA GLU A 303 9.04 12.41 -38.10
C GLU A 303 10.25 12.71 -39.01
N LYS A 304 11.27 11.85 -39.00
CA LYS A 304 12.46 11.98 -39.88
C LYS A 304 12.14 11.70 -41.35
N GLU A 305 11.20 10.81 -41.67
CA GLU A 305 10.73 10.61 -43.04
C GLU A 305 9.87 11.79 -43.53
N ALA A 306 9.07 12.41 -42.66
CA ALA A 306 8.32 13.62 -42.98
C ALA A 306 9.23 14.83 -43.24
N GLU A 307 10.30 15.02 -42.44
CA GLU A 307 11.32 16.05 -42.70
C GLU A 307 12.08 15.79 -44.02
N GLN A 308 12.45 14.53 -44.30
CA GLN A 308 13.08 14.16 -45.57
C GLN A 308 12.17 14.40 -46.77
N LEU A 309 10.88 14.07 -46.68
CA LEU A 309 9.87 14.36 -47.70
C LEU A 309 9.75 15.88 -47.94
N TYR A 310 9.72 16.69 -46.88
CA TYR A 310 9.71 18.15 -47.02
C TYR A 310 10.96 18.66 -47.76
N ILE A 311 12.16 18.23 -47.33
CA ILE A 311 13.44 18.61 -47.96
C ILE A 311 13.52 18.16 -49.43
N TYR A 312 12.96 16.99 -49.76
CA TYR A 312 12.91 16.49 -51.13
C TYR A 312 12.00 17.36 -52.03
N ASN A 313 10.82 17.73 -51.53
CA ASN A 313 9.86 18.57 -52.25
C ASN A 313 10.32 20.02 -52.39
N ASP A 314 11.04 20.56 -51.41
CA ASP A 314 11.68 21.88 -51.50
C ASP A 314 12.75 21.90 -52.60
N ARG A 315 13.65 20.90 -52.61
CA ARG A 315 14.63 20.68 -53.70
C ARG A 315 13.96 20.42 -55.05
N ARG A 316 12.74 19.89 -55.10
CA ARG A 316 11.96 19.69 -56.33
C ARG A 316 11.48 21.03 -56.90
N ARG A 317 11.03 21.96 -56.03
CA ARG A 317 10.65 23.34 -56.42
C ARG A 317 11.85 24.10 -56.98
N ASP A 318 13.01 24.01 -56.33
CA ASP A 318 14.26 24.60 -56.83
C ASP A 318 14.64 24.09 -58.24
N ARG A 319 14.50 22.77 -58.50
CA ARG A 319 14.74 22.19 -59.84
C ARG A 319 13.84 22.83 -60.91
N ILE A 320 12.57 23.08 -60.60
CA ILE A 320 11.60 23.65 -61.55
C ILE A 320 11.96 25.10 -61.90
N VAL A 321 12.28 25.92 -60.89
CA VAL A 321 12.66 27.34 -61.08
C VAL A 321 13.94 27.50 -61.91
N ALA A 322 14.86 26.53 -61.84
CA ALA A 322 16.13 26.58 -62.59
C ALA A 322 15.99 26.31 -64.11
N MET A 323 14.91 25.67 -64.58
CA MET A 323 14.85 25.05 -65.92
C MET A 323 14.28 25.95 -67.05
N HIS A 324 14.14 27.26 -66.84
CA HIS A 324 13.45 28.19 -67.76
C HIS A 324 14.19 28.53 -69.08
N ASN A 325 15.08 27.65 -69.57
CA ASN A 325 15.86 27.84 -70.81
C ASN A 325 15.13 27.31 -72.07
N LEU A 326 14.07 27.99 -72.47
CA LEU A 326 13.08 27.61 -73.51
C LEU A 326 13.59 27.36 -74.95
N ARG A 327 14.91 27.24 -75.20
CA ARG A 327 15.49 27.11 -76.56
C ARG A 327 15.46 25.69 -77.16
N ARG A 328 15.00 24.68 -76.41
CA ARG A 328 14.87 23.27 -76.88
C ARG A 328 13.69 22.57 -76.21
N ILE A 329 12.47 22.81 -76.72
CA ILE A 329 11.23 22.40 -76.03
C ILE A 329 11.12 20.87 -75.91
N LYS A 330 11.31 20.10 -76.99
CA LYS A 330 11.28 18.63 -76.94
C LYS A 330 12.41 18.01 -76.08
N MET A 331 13.47 18.74 -75.77
CA MET A 331 14.53 18.31 -74.84
C MET A 331 14.08 18.53 -73.39
N LEU A 332 13.64 19.74 -73.06
CA LEU A 332 13.06 20.11 -71.76
C LEU A 332 11.94 19.15 -71.34
N LEU A 333 11.09 18.74 -72.29
CA LEU A 333 9.99 17.81 -72.03
C LEU A 333 10.45 16.40 -71.64
N ARG A 334 11.51 15.87 -72.25
CA ARG A 334 12.10 14.57 -71.84
C ARG A 334 12.75 14.68 -70.47
N GLU A 335 13.52 15.75 -70.24
CA GLU A 335 14.19 16.02 -68.95
C GLU A 335 13.16 16.17 -67.82
N ARG A 336 12.00 16.78 -68.09
CA ARG A 336 10.90 16.95 -67.12
C ARG A 336 10.13 15.65 -66.87
N SER A 337 9.82 14.85 -67.91
CA SER A 337 9.27 13.49 -67.77
C SER A 337 10.20 12.59 -66.94
N GLU A 338 11.50 12.63 -67.22
CA GLU A 338 12.49 11.84 -66.47
C GLU A 338 12.57 12.30 -65.00
N ALA A 339 12.52 13.61 -64.74
CA ALA A 339 12.42 14.13 -63.39
C ALA A 339 11.15 13.64 -62.68
N VAL A 340 9.99 13.66 -63.33
CA VAL A 340 8.72 13.18 -62.75
C VAL A 340 8.76 11.67 -62.48
N ARG A 341 9.33 10.86 -63.38
CA ARG A 341 9.55 9.42 -63.19
C ARG A 341 10.52 9.13 -62.04
N ASN A 342 11.53 9.98 -61.83
CA ASN A 342 12.47 9.83 -60.72
C ASN A 342 11.90 10.32 -59.38
N ASP A 343 11.06 11.36 -59.38
CA ASP A 343 10.26 11.77 -58.23
C ASP A 343 9.29 10.63 -57.83
N LEU A 344 8.55 10.05 -58.78
CA LEU A 344 7.64 8.91 -58.55
C LEU A 344 8.33 7.65 -58.01
N LYS A 345 9.56 7.34 -58.47
CA LYS A 345 10.38 6.26 -57.88
C LYS A 345 10.71 6.53 -56.41
N HIS A 346 10.99 7.79 -56.05
CA HIS A 346 11.27 8.16 -54.66
C HIS A 346 10.02 8.03 -53.80
N ASP A 347 8.87 8.51 -54.28
CA ASP A 347 7.55 8.38 -53.64
C ASP A 347 7.20 6.89 -53.38
N LEU A 348 7.43 6.01 -54.37
CA LEU A 348 7.22 4.56 -54.26
C LEU A 348 8.19 3.89 -53.28
N GLN A 349 9.46 4.30 -53.25
CA GLN A 349 10.46 3.79 -52.30
C GLN A 349 10.15 4.22 -50.87
N LEU A 350 9.64 5.44 -50.65
CA LEU A 350 9.18 5.92 -49.34
C LEU A 350 8.01 5.05 -48.85
N LEU A 351 6.98 4.85 -49.67
CA LEU A 351 5.86 3.97 -49.34
C LEU A 351 6.28 2.52 -49.08
N GLN A 352 7.35 2.03 -49.74
CA GLN A 352 7.88 0.69 -49.47
C GLN A 352 8.60 0.61 -48.11
N ARG A 353 9.35 1.63 -47.68
CA ARG A 353 9.94 1.65 -46.32
C ARG A 353 8.85 1.63 -45.25
N ILE A 354 7.88 2.55 -45.37
CA ILE A 354 6.73 2.66 -44.46
C ILE A 354 5.94 1.34 -44.37
N ALA A 355 5.77 0.61 -45.48
CA ALA A 355 5.06 -0.67 -45.51
C ALA A 355 5.77 -1.80 -44.75
N ILE A 356 7.11 -1.82 -44.76
CA ILE A 356 7.94 -2.84 -44.08
C ILE A 356 7.87 -2.65 -42.57
N ASP A 357 7.92 -1.40 -42.10
CA ASP A 357 7.92 -1.05 -40.69
C ASP A 357 6.56 -1.16 -39.98
N ASN A 358 5.46 -1.38 -40.73
CA ASN A 358 4.10 -1.32 -40.18
C ASN A 358 3.13 -2.29 -40.89
N PRO A 359 3.27 -3.62 -40.69
CA PRO A 359 2.55 -4.63 -41.47
C PRO A 359 1.02 -4.61 -41.28
N GLU A 360 0.54 -4.23 -40.08
CA GLU A 360 -0.86 -4.41 -39.65
C GLU A 360 -1.87 -3.40 -40.25
N SER A 361 -1.41 -2.33 -40.91
CA SER A 361 -2.32 -1.29 -41.44
C SER A 361 -1.84 -0.78 -42.80
N ASN A 362 -1.74 -1.72 -43.75
CA ASN A 362 -1.12 -1.50 -45.05
C ASN A 362 -2.08 -1.05 -46.18
N ASP A 363 -3.40 -1.02 -45.99
CA ASP A 363 -4.34 -0.81 -47.10
C ASP A 363 -4.22 0.57 -47.77
N GLY A 364 -4.12 1.65 -46.98
CA GLY A 364 -3.87 2.99 -47.52
C GLY A 364 -2.52 3.11 -48.22
N ILE A 365 -1.49 2.45 -47.69
CA ILE A 365 -0.15 2.40 -48.29
C ILE A 365 -0.19 1.63 -49.62
N ASN A 366 -0.85 0.47 -49.66
CA ASN A 366 -1.04 -0.35 -50.85
C ASN A 366 -1.88 0.36 -51.92
N TYR A 367 -2.90 1.13 -51.53
CA TYR A 367 -3.66 1.98 -52.43
C TYR A 367 -2.78 3.06 -53.08
N LEU A 368 -2.01 3.81 -52.29
CA LEU A 368 -1.09 4.82 -52.82
C LEU A 368 0.02 4.19 -53.69
N ARG A 369 0.57 3.04 -53.31
CA ARG A 369 1.56 2.31 -54.13
C ARG A 369 0.98 1.91 -55.49
N LYS A 370 -0.25 1.37 -55.53
CA LYS A 370 -0.95 1.06 -56.79
C LYS A 370 -1.20 2.32 -57.63
N LYS A 371 -1.65 3.42 -57.01
CA LYS A 371 -1.89 4.70 -57.69
C LYS A 371 -0.60 5.28 -58.28
N PHE A 372 0.49 5.31 -57.52
CA PHE A 372 1.76 5.92 -57.96
C PHE A 372 2.49 5.03 -58.96
N GLN A 373 2.35 3.69 -58.88
CA GLN A 373 2.84 2.78 -59.91
C GLN A 373 2.12 3.05 -61.24
N LEU A 374 0.78 3.16 -61.24
CA LEU A 374 0.02 3.51 -62.44
C LEU A 374 0.42 4.87 -63.02
N GLN A 375 0.68 5.89 -62.19
CA GLN A 375 1.21 7.18 -62.65
C GLN A 375 2.62 7.07 -63.25
N TYR A 376 3.48 6.21 -62.68
CA TYR A 376 4.83 5.95 -63.19
C TYR A 376 4.80 5.24 -64.55
N ASP A 377 3.93 4.24 -64.71
CA ASP A 377 3.77 3.48 -65.95
C ASP A 377 3.20 4.38 -67.06
N LEU A 378 2.17 5.20 -66.75
CA LEU A 378 1.62 6.20 -67.67
C LEU A 378 2.66 7.26 -68.11
N GLU A 379 3.61 7.64 -67.24
CA GLU A 379 4.67 8.58 -67.60
C GLU A 379 5.76 7.93 -68.49
N ILE A 380 5.87 6.59 -68.51
CA ILE A 380 6.70 5.88 -69.50
C ILE A 380 6.04 5.96 -70.88
N ASP A 381 4.74 5.73 -70.98
CA ASP A 381 3.99 5.89 -72.25
C ASP A 381 3.99 7.36 -72.72
N GLN A 382 3.90 8.30 -71.76
CA GLN A 382 4.05 9.73 -72.03
C GLN A 382 5.44 10.07 -72.57
N GLN A 383 6.51 9.48 -72.02
CA GLN A 383 7.87 9.62 -72.58
C GLN A 383 7.92 9.14 -74.03
N MET A 384 7.43 7.93 -74.33
CA MET A 384 7.43 7.41 -75.71
C MET A 384 6.64 8.33 -76.67
N THR A 385 5.55 8.93 -76.18
CA THR A 385 4.77 9.94 -76.92
C THR A 385 5.59 11.22 -77.16
N ILE A 386 6.32 11.71 -76.16
CA ILE A 386 7.24 12.86 -76.27
C ILE A 386 8.33 12.61 -77.31
N GLU A 387 8.84 11.38 -77.44
CA GLU A 387 9.92 11.10 -78.39
C GLU A 387 9.44 11.13 -79.85
N ASN A 388 8.19 10.76 -80.11
CA ASN A 388 7.58 10.74 -81.44
C ASN A 388 6.99 12.11 -81.89
N MET A 389 6.61 12.97 -80.94
CA MET A 389 5.92 14.26 -81.18
C MET A 389 6.70 15.28 -82.04
N TYR A 390 6.03 16.12 -82.85
CA TYR A 390 6.66 17.23 -83.58
C TYR A 390 6.96 18.44 -82.67
N GLU A 391 8.00 19.24 -82.99
CA GLU A 391 8.38 20.42 -82.17
C GLU A 391 7.27 21.49 -82.06
N SER A 392 6.39 21.59 -83.07
CA SER A 392 5.20 22.45 -83.08
C SER A 392 4.17 22.00 -82.03
N GLU A 393 3.92 20.70 -81.94
CA GLU A 393 3.02 20.08 -80.96
C GLU A 393 3.62 20.15 -79.55
N ALA A 394 4.91 19.88 -79.42
CA ALA A 394 5.67 20.00 -78.18
C ALA A 394 5.55 21.41 -77.59
N LYS A 395 5.64 22.46 -78.43
CA LYS A 395 5.42 23.85 -78.02
C LYS A 395 3.99 24.14 -77.56
N HIS A 396 2.98 23.48 -78.12
CA HIS A 396 1.59 23.65 -77.69
C HIS A 396 1.25 22.88 -76.41
N ASN A 397 1.90 21.74 -76.17
CA ASN A 397 1.63 20.86 -75.04
C ASN A 397 2.44 21.19 -73.77
N LEU A 398 3.58 21.91 -73.89
CA LEU A 398 4.47 22.25 -72.77
C LEU A 398 3.73 22.74 -71.52
N SER A 399 2.98 23.85 -71.60
CA SER A 399 2.25 24.41 -70.45
C SER A 399 1.31 23.39 -69.84
N LYS A 400 0.47 22.73 -70.66
CA LYS A 400 -0.54 21.76 -70.18
C LYS A 400 0.07 20.60 -69.40
N TRP A 401 1.28 20.17 -69.77
CA TRP A 401 2.00 19.12 -69.05
C TRP A 401 2.76 19.66 -67.84
N GLU A 402 3.32 20.88 -67.90
CA GLU A 402 3.88 21.54 -66.71
C GLU A 402 2.80 21.75 -65.63
N ASP A 403 1.62 22.24 -66.02
CA ASP A 403 0.45 22.40 -65.16
C ASP A 403 0.03 21.04 -64.56
N LYS A 404 -0.24 20.02 -65.39
CA LYS A 404 -0.58 18.65 -64.94
C LYS A 404 0.47 18.06 -64.00
N TRP A 405 1.75 18.12 -64.37
CA TRP A 405 2.85 17.57 -63.57
C TRP A 405 2.97 18.28 -62.22
N ASN A 406 2.70 19.59 -62.16
CA ASN A 406 2.71 20.36 -60.92
C ASN A 406 1.49 20.04 -60.04
N GLU A 407 0.29 19.91 -60.62
CA GLU A 407 -0.93 19.48 -59.91
C GLU A 407 -0.77 18.08 -59.31
N GLU A 408 -0.35 17.10 -60.10
CA GLU A 408 -0.11 15.74 -59.62
C GLU A 408 1.01 15.70 -58.55
N ALA A 409 2.06 16.50 -58.72
CA ALA A 409 3.16 16.62 -57.77
C ALA A 409 2.72 17.21 -56.42
N LEU A 410 1.77 18.14 -56.41
CA LEU A 410 1.16 18.68 -55.18
C LEU A 410 0.22 17.65 -54.53
N VAL A 411 -0.61 16.95 -55.32
CA VAL A 411 -1.49 15.90 -54.80
C VAL A 411 -0.69 14.75 -54.19
N ARG A 412 0.41 14.30 -54.82
CA ARG A 412 1.28 13.26 -54.23
C ARG A 412 1.95 13.74 -52.95
N GLU A 413 2.48 14.96 -52.94
CA GLU A 413 3.08 15.57 -51.74
C GLU A 413 2.07 15.61 -50.58
N GLN A 414 0.84 16.05 -50.82
CA GLN A 414 -0.22 16.08 -49.81
C GLN A 414 -0.63 14.67 -49.36
N GLN A 415 -0.81 13.71 -50.26
CA GLN A 415 -1.19 12.34 -49.90
C GLN A 415 -0.12 11.63 -49.06
N LEU A 416 1.16 11.81 -49.38
CA LEU A 416 2.27 11.28 -48.59
C LEU A 416 2.39 11.98 -47.23
N ARG A 417 2.22 13.31 -47.21
CA ARG A 417 2.28 14.11 -45.98
C ARG A 417 1.17 13.71 -45.00
N CYS A 418 -0.10 13.67 -45.44
CA CYS A 418 -1.21 13.28 -44.57
C CYS A 418 -1.01 11.86 -44.03
N LEU A 419 -0.56 10.90 -44.86
CA LEU A 419 -0.26 9.54 -44.39
C LEU A 419 0.80 9.51 -43.27
N LEU A 420 1.84 10.35 -43.36
CA LEU A 420 2.86 10.46 -42.31
C LEU A 420 2.32 11.18 -41.06
N GLU A 421 1.56 12.26 -41.22
CA GLU A 421 0.94 13.01 -40.11
C GLU A 421 -0.09 12.14 -39.34
N ASP A 422 -0.95 11.40 -40.05
CA ASP A 422 -1.91 10.45 -39.48
C ASP A 422 -1.19 9.36 -38.67
N ARG A 423 -0.07 8.83 -39.16
CA ARG A 423 0.72 7.81 -38.46
C ARG A 423 1.50 8.37 -37.26
N ILE A 424 1.95 9.61 -37.34
CA ILE A 424 2.53 10.31 -36.19
C ILE A 424 1.45 10.49 -35.11
N ALA A 425 0.23 10.89 -35.48
CA ALA A 425 -0.91 11.01 -34.55
C ALA A 425 -1.34 9.65 -33.95
N ASP A 426 -1.36 8.57 -34.73
CA ASP A 426 -1.56 7.19 -34.24
C ASP A 426 -0.57 6.84 -33.13
N PHE A 427 0.72 7.19 -33.30
CA PHE A 427 1.75 6.94 -32.30
C PHE A 427 1.59 7.84 -31.07
N GLU A 428 1.22 9.12 -31.23
CA GLU A 428 0.94 10.02 -30.11
C GLU A 428 -0.26 9.57 -29.27
N ALA A 429 -1.36 9.13 -29.91
CA ALA A 429 -2.52 8.58 -29.22
C ALA A 429 -2.17 7.31 -28.42
N LYS A 430 -1.38 6.40 -29.01
CA LYS A 430 -0.89 5.18 -28.33
C LYS A 430 0.06 5.53 -27.17
N LEU A 431 0.96 6.51 -27.34
CA LEU A 431 1.84 7.00 -26.28
C LEU A 431 1.06 7.66 -25.12
N ALA A 432 0.02 8.45 -25.42
CA ALA A 432 -0.87 9.01 -24.41
C ALA A 432 -1.61 7.92 -23.61
N GLY A 433 -2.08 6.86 -24.30
CA GLY A 433 -2.65 5.66 -23.67
C GLY A 433 -1.66 4.95 -22.74
N CYS A 434 -0.40 4.76 -23.18
CA CYS A 434 0.66 4.20 -22.34
C CYS A 434 0.94 5.06 -21.09
N ILE A 435 1.02 6.39 -21.25
CA ILE A 435 1.25 7.32 -20.14
C ILE A 435 0.09 7.28 -19.14
N GLN A 436 -1.16 7.20 -19.61
CA GLN A 436 -2.30 7.07 -18.72
C GLN A 436 -2.28 5.71 -17.99
N ARG A 437 -2.04 4.61 -18.71
CA ARG A 437 -1.96 3.28 -18.07
C ARG A 437 -0.85 3.20 -17.02
N GLN A 438 0.28 3.88 -17.23
CA GLN A 438 1.35 4.00 -16.23
C GLN A 438 0.91 4.76 -14.97
N ARG A 439 0.01 5.74 -15.07
CA ARG A 439 -0.59 6.43 -13.90
C ARG A 439 -1.55 5.51 -13.16
N ASP A 440 -2.47 4.86 -13.87
CA ASP A 440 -3.41 3.91 -13.27
C ASP A 440 -2.66 2.83 -12.45
N LEU A 441 -1.49 2.39 -12.95
CA LEU A 441 -0.64 1.40 -12.28
C LEU A 441 0.14 1.95 -11.08
N ILE A 442 0.39 3.26 -10.99
CA ILE A 442 0.90 3.88 -9.76
C ILE A 442 -0.20 3.84 -8.70
N ASP A 443 -1.41 4.31 -9.03
CA ASP A 443 -2.56 4.33 -8.12
C ASP A 443 -2.88 2.91 -7.59
N ILE A 444 -2.92 1.91 -8.47
CA ILE A 444 -3.12 0.49 -8.10
C ILE A 444 -2.02 0.02 -7.14
N ARG A 445 -0.74 0.28 -7.44
CA ARG A 445 0.38 -0.10 -6.55
C ARG A 445 0.27 0.58 -5.19
N GLU A 446 -0.12 1.85 -5.13
CA GLU A 446 -0.34 2.57 -3.88
C GLU A 446 -1.50 1.99 -3.05
N THR A 447 -2.57 1.48 -3.68
CA THR A 447 -3.63 0.80 -2.92
C THR A 447 -3.14 -0.50 -2.30
N HIS A 448 -2.38 -1.32 -3.04
CA HIS A 448 -1.82 -2.57 -2.52
C HIS A 448 -0.77 -2.34 -1.43
N ILE A 449 0.06 -1.30 -1.55
CA ILE A 449 1.00 -0.90 -0.49
C ILE A 449 0.23 -0.51 0.78
N ARG A 450 -0.79 0.35 0.67
CA ARG A 450 -1.64 0.74 1.81
C ARG A 450 -2.36 -0.44 2.46
N SER A 451 -2.85 -1.41 1.69
CA SER A 451 -3.43 -2.66 2.23
C SER A 451 -2.40 -3.49 3.01
N ILE A 452 -1.18 -3.64 2.48
CA ILE A 452 -0.09 -4.35 3.15
C ILE A 452 0.34 -3.64 4.44
N GLU A 453 0.39 -2.30 4.44
CA GLU A 453 0.68 -1.46 5.61
C GLU A 453 -0.40 -1.58 6.69
N GLY A 454 -1.68 -1.54 6.30
CA GLY A 454 -2.81 -1.78 7.20
C GLY A 454 -2.75 -3.17 7.85
N ALA A 455 -2.57 -4.22 7.05
CA ALA A 455 -2.39 -5.59 7.55
C ALA A 455 -1.14 -5.74 8.43
N ASN A 456 -0.05 -5.02 8.13
CA ASN A 456 1.16 -4.99 8.98
C ASN A 456 0.93 -4.32 10.33
N ASN A 457 0.00 -3.37 10.45
CA ASN A 457 -0.33 -2.75 11.73
C ASN A 457 -1.24 -3.66 12.55
N GLN A 458 -2.27 -4.25 11.93
CA GLN A 458 -3.12 -5.27 12.57
C GLN A 458 -2.31 -6.51 13.02
N LEU A 459 -1.31 -6.95 12.25
CA LEU A 459 -0.40 -8.02 12.66
C LEU A 459 0.47 -7.64 13.86
N LYS A 460 0.84 -6.37 14.05
CA LYS A 460 1.54 -5.94 15.28
C LYS A 460 0.58 -6.00 16.45
N GLU A 461 -0.61 -5.42 16.32
CA GLU A 461 -1.66 -5.38 17.35
C GLU A 461 -2.09 -6.79 17.82
N LEU A 462 -2.03 -7.80 16.95
CA LEU A 462 -2.30 -9.21 17.29
C LEU A 462 -1.08 -9.98 17.85
N MET A 463 0.14 -9.42 17.75
CA MET A 463 1.40 -10.02 18.22
C MET A 463 1.98 -9.36 19.48
N THR A 464 1.39 -8.25 19.94
CA THR A 464 1.70 -7.55 21.20
C THR A 464 0.67 -7.87 22.28
#